data_AF-A0A2S5AG55-F1
#
_entry.id   AF-A0A2S5AG55-F1
#
_cell.length_a   1.000
_cell.length_b   1.000
_cell.length_c   1.000
_cell.angle_alpha   90.00
_cell.angle_beta   90.00
_cell.angle_gamma   90.00
#
_symmetry.space_group_name_H-M   'P 1'
#
loop_
_entity.id
_entity.type
_entity.pdbx_description
1 polymer ?
#
loop_
_entity_poly.entity_id
_entity_poly.type
_entity_poly.pdbx_seq_one_letter_code
_entity_poly.pdbx_strand_id
1 'polypeptide(L)'
;MKKTISTIILLLSFSIYSQNRYELVDEGKDKLFLSDSISKMAVKNLITDKPIVVIDGKPFRYQDLENQKLLLNKAEIEKIVAIDKQKGIAIFGSFGEAGVIIITTNSPQKDN
;
A
#
# COMPACT_ATOMS: atom_id res chain seq x y z
N MET A 1 -36.64 37.92 10.49
CA MET A 1 -37.10 36.99 9.42
C MET A 1 -36.24 37.27 8.19
N LYS A 2 -35.49 36.37 7.57
CA LYS A 2 -35.49 34.90 7.55
C LYS A 2 -34.04 34.41 7.47
N LYS A 3 -33.82 33.24 8.06
CA LYS A 3 -32.61 32.41 7.94
C LYS A 3 -32.38 32.05 6.47
N THR A 4 -31.15 32.14 5.99
CA THR A 4 -30.65 31.25 4.93
C THR A 4 -29.33 30.66 5.40
N ILE A 5 -29.46 29.54 6.13
CA ILE A 5 -28.40 28.60 6.42
C ILE A 5 -28.51 27.48 5.39
N SER A 6 -27.35 26.93 5.01
CA SER A 6 -27.12 25.73 4.20
C SER A 6 -27.40 25.88 2.70
N THR A 7 -26.52 25.43 1.80
CA THR A 7 -25.87 24.11 1.82
C THR A 7 -24.75 24.12 0.79
N ILE A 8 -23.51 23.75 1.14
CA ILE A 8 -22.47 23.20 0.23
C ILE A 8 -21.28 22.76 1.13
N ILE A 9 -21.48 21.68 1.88
CA ILE A 9 -20.36 20.90 2.45
C ILE A 9 -20.78 19.43 2.34
N LEU A 10 -20.67 18.85 1.14
CA LEU A 10 -20.83 17.40 0.96
C LEU A 10 -19.96 16.81 -0.15
N LEU A 11 -18.84 17.47 -0.52
CA LEU A 11 -17.91 16.93 -1.53
C LEU A 11 -16.50 16.61 -1.01
N LEU A 12 -16.18 16.88 0.27
CA LEU A 12 -14.84 16.65 0.81
C LEU A 12 -14.64 15.25 1.43
N SER A 13 -15.66 14.40 1.50
CA SER A 13 -15.57 13.11 2.19
C SER A 13 -15.05 11.94 1.34
N PHE A 14 -14.91 12.08 0.01
CA PHE A 14 -14.44 10.96 -0.83
C PHE A 14 -12.92 10.81 -0.93
N SER A 15 -12.12 11.82 -0.55
CA SER A 15 -10.65 11.76 -0.65
C SER A 15 -9.96 11.10 0.56
N ILE A 16 -10.69 10.90 1.67
CA ILE A 16 -10.14 10.32 2.91
C ILE A 16 -10.02 8.79 2.82
N TYR A 17 -10.84 8.14 1.98
CA TYR A 17 -10.89 6.67 1.90
C TYR A 17 -9.62 6.03 1.30
N SER A 18 -8.79 6.82 0.61
CA SER A 18 -7.55 6.34 -0.04
C SER A 18 -6.30 6.42 0.85
N GLN A 19 -6.36 7.02 2.04
CA GLN A 19 -5.18 7.57 2.73
C GLN A 19 -4.36 6.56 3.54
N ASN A 20 -4.82 5.33 3.75
CA ASN A 20 -4.16 4.38 4.65
C ASN A 20 -3.55 3.16 3.95
N ARG A 21 -3.62 3.08 2.61
CA ARG A 21 -3.02 1.94 1.91
C ARG A 21 -1.51 1.97 2.10
N TYR A 22 -0.95 0.78 2.36
CA TYR A 22 0.46 0.60 2.71
C TYR A 22 0.91 1.21 4.04
N GLU A 23 0.01 1.76 4.86
CA GLU A 23 0.37 2.14 6.22
C GLU A 23 0.71 0.89 7.03
N LEU A 24 1.82 0.96 7.75
CA LEU A 24 2.22 -0.02 8.75
C LEU A 24 1.44 0.22 10.04
N VAL A 25 1.43 -0.76 10.94
CA VAL A 25 0.75 -0.62 12.24
C VAL A 25 1.54 0.24 13.24
N ASP A 26 2.77 0.64 12.88
CA ASP A 26 3.60 1.56 13.66
C ASP A 26 2.92 2.93 13.88
N GLU A 27 3.46 3.71 14.80
CA GLU A 27 3.05 5.08 15.07
C GLU A 27 3.99 6.13 14.43
N GLY A 28 3.53 7.38 14.41
CA GLY A 28 4.35 8.50 13.96
C GLY A 28 4.79 8.40 12.50
N LYS A 29 6.07 8.64 12.24
CA LYS A 29 6.63 8.61 10.87
C LYS A 29 6.81 7.19 10.33
N ASP A 30 6.95 6.20 11.22
CA ASP A 30 7.29 4.84 10.80
C ASP A 30 6.09 4.14 10.16
N LYS A 31 4.85 4.58 10.47
CA LYS A 31 3.63 4.15 9.78
C LYS A 31 3.68 4.37 8.26
N LEU A 32 4.42 5.40 7.80
CA LEU A 32 4.56 5.76 6.39
C LEU A 32 5.78 5.13 5.72
N PHE A 33 6.56 4.31 6.43
CA PHE A 33 7.82 3.77 5.92
C PHE A 33 7.65 3.00 4.60
N LEU A 34 6.61 2.17 4.50
CA LEU A 34 6.34 1.37 3.32
C LEU A 34 5.82 2.23 2.16
N SER A 35 4.87 3.13 2.40
CA SER A 35 4.38 4.06 1.37
C SER A 35 5.47 4.97 0.82
N ASP A 36 6.39 5.43 1.67
CA ASP A 36 7.55 6.22 1.27
C ASP A 36 8.53 5.40 0.42
N SER A 37 8.74 4.14 0.78
CA SER A 37 9.60 3.22 0.02
C SER A 37 9.02 2.94 -1.37
N ILE A 38 7.71 2.69 -1.47
CA ILE A 38 6.99 2.53 -2.73
C ILE A 38 7.12 3.80 -3.58
N SER A 39 6.86 4.97 -3.00
CA SER A 39 6.95 6.25 -3.71
C SER A 39 8.35 6.49 -4.28
N LYS A 40 9.40 6.18 -3.51
CA LYS A 40 10.80 6.27 -3.98
C LYS A 40 11.10 5.31 -5.14
N MET A 41 10.54 4.10 -5.14
CA MET A 41 10.69 3.15 -6.24
C MET A 41 9.89 3.56 -7.47
N ALA A 42 8.70 4.14 -7.28
CA ALA A 42 7.85 4.66 -8.35
C ALA A 42 8.50 5.84 -9.07
N VAL A 43 9.10 6.77 -8.34
CA VAL A 43 9.89 7.89 -8.91
C VAL A 43 11.06 7.36 -9.77
N LYS A 44 11.62 6.19 -9.42
CA LYS A 44 12.67 5.52 -10.19
C LYS A 44 12.13 4.66 -11.34
N ASN A 45 10.82 4.67 -11.59
CA ASN A 45 10.13 3.90 -12.62
C ASN A 45 10.36 2.37 -12.51
N LEU A 46 10.59 1.87 -11.28
CA LEU A 46 10.73 0.43 -11.04
C LEU A 46 9.37 -0.26 -10.92
N ILE A 47 8.40 0.46 -10.38
CA ILE A 47 7.00 0.08 -10.12
C ILE A 47 6.12 1.33 -10.28
N THR A 48 4.80 1.20 -10.15
CA THR A 48 3.91 2.37 -9.99
C THR A 48 3.72 2.71 -8.51
N ASP A 49 2.89 3.70 -8.21
CA ASP A 49 2.43 4.02 -6.85
C ASP A 49 1.41 3.01 -6.29
N LYS A 50 0.99 2.02 -7.10
CA LYS A 50 -0.05 1.04 -6.78
C LYS A 50 0.40 -0.41 -7.01
N PRO A 51 1.60 -0.82 -6.55
CA PRO A 51 2.09 -2.16 -6.79
C PRO A 51 1.27 -3.22 -6.04
N ILE A 52 1.43 -4.48 -6.42
CA ILE A 52 1.11 -5.59 -5.51
C ILE A 52 2.19 -5.65 -4.44
N VAL A 53 1.78 -5.79 -3.18
CA VAL A 53 2.67 -6.04 -2.05
C VAL A 53 2.58 -7.50 -1.68
N VAL A 54 3.69 -8.22 -1.69
CA VAL A 54 3.74 -9.64 -1.31
C VAL A 54 4.56 -9.77 -0.05
N ILE A 55 3.93 -10.14 1.06
CA ILE A 55 4.60 -10.33 2.36
C ILE A 55 4.75 -11.83 2.58
N ASP A 56 5.98 -12.33 2.63
CA ASP A 56 6.29 -13.75 2.84
C ASP A 56 5.47 -14.71 1.94
N GLY A 57 5.25 -14.30 0.69
CA GLY A 57 4.49 -15.07 -0.30
C GLY A 57 2.99 -14.79 -0.35
N LYS A 58 2.43 -14.03 0.60
CA LYS A 58 1.02 -13.62 0.62
C LYS A 58 0.82 -12.31 -0.16
N PRO A 59 0.07 -12.31 -1.28
CA PRO A 59 -0.14 -11.11 -2.08
C PRO A 59 -1.28 -10.24 -1.52
N PHE A 60 -1.06 -8.93 -1.56
CA PHE A 60 -2.02 -7.88 -1.23
C PHE A 60 -2.05 -6.89 -2.40
N ARG A 61 -3.17 -6.83 -3.11
CA ARG A 61 -3.37 -5.85 -4.19
C ARG A 61 -3.74 -4.51 -3.60
N TYR A 62 -3.55 -3.46 -4.38
CA TYR A 62 -3.96 -2.11 -3.99
C TYR A 62 -5.44 -2.02 -3.59
N GLN A 63 -6.33 -2.74 -4.28
CA GLN A 63 -7.75 -2.77 -3.95
C GLN A 63 -8.04 -3.52 -2.64
N ASP A 64 -7.29 -4.59 -2.34
CA ASP A 64 -7.46 -5.37 -1.11
C ASP A 64 -7.18 -4.51 0.13
N LEU A 65 -6.22 -3.59 0.00
CA LEU A 65 -5.78 -2.69 1.07
C LEU A 65 -6.74 -1.53 1.34
N GLU A 66 -7.82 -1.39 0.58
CA GLU A 66 -8.92 -0.47 0.93
C GLU A 66 -9.68 -0.97 2.16
N ASN A 67 -9.86 -2.28 2.23
CA ASN A 67 -10.70 -2.93 3.24
C ASN A 67 -9.87 -3.63 4.32
N GLN A 68 -8.57 -3.80 4.08
CA GLN A 68 -7.66 -4.51 4.97
C GLN A 68 -6.40 -3.70 5.26
N LYS A 69 -6.03 -3.59 6.53
CA LYS A 69 -4.73 -3.04 6.93
C LYS A 69 -3.62 -4.08 6.79
N LEU A 70 -2.43 -3.63 6.44
CA LEU A 70 -1.22 -4.44 6.55
C LEU A 70 -0.86 -4.57 8.03
N LEU A 71 -1.05 -5.76 8.59
CA LEU A 71 -0.60 -6.09 9.94
C LEU A 71 0.91 -6.36 9.88
N LEU A 72 1.69 -5.31 9.74
CA LEU A 72 3.13 -5.36 9.59
C LEU A 72 3.74 -4.13 10.28
N ASN A 73 4.74 -4.35 11.12
CA ASN A 73 5.56 -3.30 11.70
C ASN A 73 6.84 -3.12 10.88
N LYS A 74 7.40 -1.91 10.89
CA LYS A 74 8.68 -1.60 10.25
C LYS A 74 9.81 -2.48 10.79
N ALA A 75 9.81 -2.75 12.10
CA ALA A 75 10.83 -3.57 12.75
C ALA A 75 10.78 -5.05 12.31
N GLU A 76 9.68 -5.50 11.70
CA GLU A 76 9.54 -6.86 11.18
C GLU A 76 10.08 -6.98 9.75
N ILE A 77 10.26 -5.86 9.03
CA ILE A 77 10.72 -5.87 7.64
C ILE A 77 12.23 -6.09 7.61
N GLU A 78 12.65 -7.23 7.07
CA GLU A 78 14.05 -7.52 6.77
C GLU A 78 14.46 -6.86 5.45
N LYS A 79 13.61 -7.01 4.43
CA LYS A 79 13.96 -6.63 3.06
C LYS A 79 12.72 -6.23 2.25
N ILE A 80 12.89 -5.23 1.38
CA ILE A 80 11.91 -4.86 0.35
C ILE A 80 12.60 -4.90 -1.01
N VAL A 81 12.04 -5.65 -1.95
CA VAL A 81 12.58 -5.81 -3.31
C VAL A 81 11.50 -5.61 -4.35
N ALA A 82 11.71 -4.71 -5.32
CA ALA A 82 10.89 -4.66 -6.52
C ALA A 82 11.27 -5.79 -7.47
N ILE A 83 10.27 -6.49 -8.01
CA ILE A 83 10.48 -7.47 -9.07
C ILE A 83 10.39 -6.77 -10.43
N ASP A 84 11.21 -7.24 -11.37
CA ASP A 84 11.10 -6.88 -12.79
C ASP A 84 9.64 -6.99 -13.30
N LYS A 85 9.19 -6.00 -14.06
CA LYS A 85 7.80 -5.91 -14.51
C LYS A 85 7.36 -7.13 -15.32
N GLN A 86 8.21 -7.67 -16.19
CA GLN A 86 7.84 -8.86 -16.99
C GLN A 86 7.67 -10.09 -16.10
N LYS A 87 8.57 -10.27 -15.12
CA LYS A 87 8.43 -11.35 -14.12
C LYS A 87 7.18 -11.16 -13.26
N GLY A 88 6.89 -9.93 -12.85
CA GLY A 88 5.67 -9.60 -12.12
C GLY A 88 4.41 -9.98 -12.90
N ILE A 89 4.34 -9.63 -14.20
CA ILE A 89 3.22 -10.00 -15.07
C ILE A 89 3.12 -11.52 -15.25
N ALA A 90 4.25 -12.20 -15.42
CA ALA A 90 4.25 -13.66 -15.60
C ALA A 90 3.68 -14.41 -14.39
N ILE A 91 3.87 -13.89 -13.17
CA ILE A 91 3.41 -14.53 -11.92
C ILE A 91 2.01 -14.04 -11.51
N PHE A 92 1.74 -12.73 -11.64
CA PHE A 92 0.54 -12.08 -11.09
C PHE A 92 -0.45 -11.59 -12.14
N GLY A 93 -0.18 -11.82 -13.43
CA GLY A 93 -1.02 -11.39 -14.54
C GLY A 93 -1.07 -9.87 -14.69
N SER A 94 -2.20 -9.34 -15.13
CA SER A 94 -2.40 -7.89 -15.34
C SER A 94 -2.18 -7.06 -14.08
N PHE A 95 -2.40 -7.62 -12.89
CA PHE A 95 -2.11 -6.94 -11.63
C PHE A 95 -0.59 -6.64 -11.47
N GLY A 96 0.27 -7.48 -12.06
CA GLY A 96 1.71 -7.28 -12.06
C GLY A 96 2.20 -6.12 -12.93
N GLU A 97 1.34 -5.55 -13.79
CA GLU A 97 1.70 -4.40 -14.64
C GLU A 97 1.97 -3.13 -13.83
N ALA A 98 1.33 -3.01 -12.67
CA ALA A 98 1.57 -1.94 -11.70
C ALA A 98 2.91 -2.13 -10.94
N GLY A 99 3.59 -3.25 -11.17
CA GLY A 99 4.78 -3.64 -10.42
C GLY A 99 4.44 -4.48 -9.19
N VAL A 100 5.45 -5.18 -8.70
CA VAL A 100 5.34 -6.08 -7.55
C VAL A 100 6.50 -5.80 -6.62
N ILE A 101 6.20 -5.63 -5.33
CA ILE A 101 7.21 -5.61 -4.28
C ILE A 101 7.10 -6.86 -3.42
N ILE A 102 8.24 -7.47 -3.13
CA ILE A 102 8.37 -8.55 -2.16
C ILE A 102 8.91 -7.97 -0.87
N ILE A 103 8.21 -8.24 0.22
CA ILE A 103 8.62 -7.97 1.58
C ILE A 103 8.98 -9.31 2.21
N THR A 104 10.21 -9.41 2.69
CA THR A 104 10.66 -10.52 3.54
C THR A 104 10.70 -10.02 4.97
N THR A 105 10.11 -10.77 5.89
CA THR A 105 10.12 -10.42 7.31
C THR A 105 11.20 -11.19 8.09
N ASN A 106 11.63 -10.63 9.22
CA ASN A 106 12.64 -11.24 10.10
C ASN A 106 12.17 -12.58 10.72
N SER A 107 10.87 -12.86 10.69
CA SER A 107 10.27 -14.11 11.14
C SER A 107 8.96 -14.28 10.39
N PRO A 108 8.72 -15.42 9.72
CA PRO A 108 7.54 -15.61 8.88
C PRO A 108 6.28 -15.20 9.64
N GLN A 109 5.41 -14.39 9.02
CA GLN A 109 4.12 -14.07 9.63
C GLN A 109 3.38 -15.37 9.97
N LYS A 110 3.00 -15.52 11.25
CA LYS A 110 2.12 -16.61 11.65
C LYS A 110 0.74 -16.33 11.08
N ASP A 111 0.20 -17.26 10.31
CA ASP A 111 -1.20 -17.26 9.94
C ASP A 111 -2.03 -17.29 11.23
N ASN A 112 -2.71 -16.19 11.54
CA ASN A 112 -3.72 -16.11 12.60
C ASN A 112 -5.08 -16.54 12.07
#